data_AF-A0A946Y8T4-F1
#
_entry.id   AF-A0A946Y8T4-F1
#
_cell.length_a   1.000
_cell.length_b   1.000
_cell.length_c   1.000
_cell.angle_alpha   90.00
_cell.angle_beta   90.00
_cell.angle_gamma   90.00
#
_symmetry.space_group_name_H-M   'P 1'
#
loop_
_entity.id
_entity.type
_entity.pdbx_description
1 polymer ?
#
loop_
_entity_poly.entity_id
_entity_poly.type
_entity_poly.pdbx_seq_one_letter_code
_entity_poly.pdbx_strand_id
1 'polypeptide(L)'
;MGNPFRLIDTGVREGRANIAFDAALIEERQAGNVPDTIRFLSFPPTALIGRHQDLSAEVDLDYCRANNIGTVRRITGGGAIYLDEGQIGWELVFHRASLGIAALPDLAREICNAAAAGLRKL
;
A
#
# COMPACT_ATOMS: atom_id res chain seq x y z
N MET A 1 12.03 -5.42 -23.70
CA MET A 1 10.88 -4.68 -23.12
C MET A 1 10.36 -5.54 -21.98
N GLY A 2 10.28 -5.00 -20.76
CA GLY A 2 9.81 -5.77 -19.61
C GLY A 2 8.35 -6.19 -19.77
N ASN A 3 7.94 -7.28 -19.12
CA ASN A 3 6.55 -7.69 -19.11
C ASN A 3 5.69 -6.59 -18.44
N PRO A 4 4.48 -6.30 -18.98
CA PRO A 4 3.61 -5.30 -18.37
C PRO A 4 3.20 -5.74 -16.96
N PHE A 5 3.10 -4.76 -16.05
CA PHE A 5 2.57 -5.00 -14.72
C PHE A 5 1.08 -5.40 -14.83
N ARG A 6 0.67 -6.41 -14.06
CA ARG A 6 -0.74 -6.71 -13.86
C ARG A 6 -1.38 -5.58 -13.07
N LEU A 7 -2.51 -5.08 -13.55
CA LEU A 7 -3.32 -4.09 -12.87
C LEU A 7 -4.44 -4.78 -12.08
N ILE A 8 -4.56 -4.46 -10.80
CA ILE A 8 -5.67 -4.88 -9.95
C ILE A 8 -6.28 -3.64 -9.30
N ASP A 9 -7.61 -3.56 -9.29
CA ASP A 9 -8.34 -2.64 -8.42
C ASP A 9 -9.19 -3.48 -7.46
N THR A 10 -8.88 -3.39 -6.17
CA THR A 10 -9.63 -4.11 -5.13
C THR A 10 -10.84 -3.34 -4.60
N GLY A 11 -11.00 -2.08 -5.00
CA GLY A 11 -12.02 -1.17 -4.47
C GLY A 11 -11.87 -0.92 -2.98
N VAL A 12 -12.99 -0.58 -2.34
CA VAL A 12 -13.07 -0.35 -0.88
C VAL A 12 -13.05 -1.68 -0.14
N ARG A 13 -12.10 -1.86 0.78
CA ARG A 13 -11.98 -3.04 1.64
C ARG A 13 -11.59 -2.62 3.06
N GLU A 14 -12.03 -3.40 4.06
CA GLU A 14 -11.64 -3.17 5.45
C GLU A 14 -10.13 -3.29 5.64
N GLY A 15 -9.59 -2.56 6.61
CA GLY A 15 -8.16 -2.44 6.89
C GLY A 15 -7.41 -3.77 6.88
N ARG A 16 -7.86 -4.77 7.65
CA ARG A 16 -7.17 -6.08 7.74
C ARG A 16 -7.19 -6.82 6.41
N ALA A 17 -8.28 -6.75 5.66
CA ALA A 17 -8.37 -7.37 4.34
C ALA A 17 -7.38 -6.74 3.36
N ASN A 18 -7.26 -5.40 3.36
CA ASN A 18 -6.26 -4.70 2.55
C ASN A 18 -4.83 -5.15 2.91
N ILE A 19 -4.48 -5.19 4.19
CA ILE A 19 -3.14 -5.62 4.63
C ILE A 19 -2.88 -7.11 4.33
N ALA A 20 -3.91 -7.96 4.38
CA ALA A 20 -3.78 -9.35 3.98
C ALA A 20 -3.49 -9.51 2.48
N PHE A 21 -4.07 -8.65 1.62
CA PHE A 21 -3.73 -8.63 0.20
C PHE A 21 -2.27 -8.25 -0.03
N ASP A 22 -1.72 -7.27 0.71
CA ASP A 22 -0.31 -6.89 0.61
C ASP A 22 0.60 -8.11 0.83
N ALA A 23 0.37 -8.84 1.94
CA ALA A 23 1.15 -10.01 2.31
C ALA A 23 1.03 -11.13 1.28
N ALA A 24 -0.20 -11.46 0.87
CA ALA A 24 -0.46 -12.50 -0.12
C ALA A 24 0.20 -12.17 -1.47
N LEU A 25 0.09 -10.92 -1.95
CA LEU A 25 0.72 -10.52 -3.20
C LEU A 25 2.25 -10.61 -3.14
N ILE A 26 2.85 -10.23 -2.02
CA ILE A 26 4.30 -10.34 -1.82
C ILE A 26 4.74 -11.82 -1.85
N GLU A 27 4.06 -12.68 -1.09
CA GLU A 27 4.35 -14.12 -1.01
C GLU A 27 4.19 -14.80 -2.38
N GLU A 28 3.07 -14.57 -3.05
CA GLU A 28 2.79 -15.15 -4.37
C GLU A 28 3.75 -14.62 -5.44
N ARG A 29 4.15 -13.33 -5.37
CA ARG A 29 5.12 -12.78 -6.32
C ARG A 29 6.49 -13.38 -6.09
N GLN A 30 6.89 -13.54 -4.83
CA GLN A 30 8.16 -14.16 -4.44
C GLN A 30 8.22 -15.63 -4.88
N ALA A 31 7.10 -16.36 -4.78
CA ALA A 31 6.97 -17.74 -5.26
C ALA A 31 6.94 -17.87 -6.80
N GLY A 32 6.77 -16.76 -7.53
CA GLY A 32 6.70 -16.77 -8.99
C GLY A 32 5.31 -17.10 -9.55
N ASN A 33 4.30 -17.23 -8.70
CA ASN A 33 2.94 -17.64 -9.09
C ASN A 33 2.14 -16.52 -9.75
N VAL A 34 2.49 -15.26 -9.48
CA VAL A 34 1.84 -14.08 -10.06
C VAL A 34 2.87 -13.17 -10.74
N PRO A 35 2.48 -12.36 -11.74
CA PRO A 35 3.35 -11.35 -12.33
C PRO A 35 3.55 -10.15 -11.41
N ASP A 36 4.51 -9.28 -11.75
CA ASP A 36 4.65 -7.95 -11.14
C ASP A 36 3.31 -7.20 -11.23
N THR A 37 2.89 -6.58 -10.14
CA THR A 37 1.52 -6.08 -9.96
C THR A 37 1.54 -4.63 -9.48
N ILE A 38 0.69 -3.80 -10.07
CA ILE A 38 0.21 -2.55 -9.48
C ILE A 38 -1.20 -2.80 -8.95
N ARG A 39 -1.45 -2.44 -7.69
CA ARG A 39 -2.77 -2.54 -7.08
C ARG A 39 -3.27 -1.18 -6.62
N PHE A 40 -4.50 -0.85 -6.99
CA PHE A 40 -5.26 0.26 -6.42
C PHE A 40 -6.19 -0.25 -5.31
N LEU A 41 -6.31 0.54 -4.25
CA LEU A 41 -7.04 0.18 -3.05
C LEU A 41 -7.62 1.42 -2.37
N SER A 42 -8.78 1.26 -1.74
CA SER A 42 -9.38 2.25 -0.86
C SER A 42 -9.82 1.59 0.44
N PHE A 43 -10.03 2.41 1.46
CA PHE A 43 -10.43 1.98 2.80
C PHE A 43 -11.77 2.66 3.15
N PRO A 44 -12.64 2.03 3.95
CA PRO A 44 -13.56 2.81 4.77
C PRO A 44 -12.74 3.63 5.80
N PRO A 45 -13.32 4.59 6.54
CA PRO A 45 -12.60 5.34 7.57
C PRO A 45 -11.72 4.44 8.45
N THR A 46 -10.39 4.56 8.31
CA THR A 46 -9.42 3.64 8.92
C THR A 46 -8.16 4.39 9.33
N ALA A 47 -7.74 4.22 10.58
CA ALA A 47 -6.43 4.60 11.05
C ALA A 47 -5.45 3.42 10.89
N LEU A 48 -4.37 3.66 10.15
CA LEU A 48 -3.33 2.68 9.87
C LEU A 48 -2.05 3.07 10.62
N ILE A 49 -1.58 2.21 11.51
CA ILE A 49 -0.28 2.41 12.19
C ILE A 49 0.84 1.65 11.47
N GLY A 50 2.06 2.16 11.57
CA GLY A 50 3.26 1.48 11.09
C GLY A 50 3.57 0.22 11.90
N ARG A 51 4.30 -0.72 11.28
CA ARG A 51 4.69 -2.02 11.88
C ARG A 51 5.25 -1.91 13.29
N HIS A 52 6.05 -0.88 13.56
CA HIS A 52 6.81 -0.71 14.81
C HIS A 52 6.21 0.29 15.80
N GLN A 53 5.05 0.89 15.49
CA GLN A 53 4.45 1.89 16.38
C GLN A 53 3.57 1.26 17.47
N ASP A 54 3.44 1.91 18.61
CA ASP A 54 2.47 1.51 19.62
C ASP A 54 1.08 2.05 19.26
N LEU A 55 0.08 1.15 19.18
CA LEU A 55 -1.26 1.53 18.76
C LEU A 55 -1.88 2.59 19.68
N SER A 56 -1.73 2.44 21.00
CA SER A 56 -2.30 3.37 21.98
C SER A 56 -1.59 4.72 22.03
N ALA A 57 -0.35 4.81 21.55
CA ALA A 57 0.42 6.04 21.52
C ALA A 57 0.14 6.88 20.26
N GLU A 58 -0.27 6.24 19.17
CA GLU A 58 -0.44 6.90 17.87
C GLU A 58 -1.89 7.30 17.57
N VAL A 59 -2.86 6.59 18.15
CA VAL A 59 -4.27 6.72 17.79
C VAL A 59 -5.15 6.82 19.03
N ASP A 60 -6.07 7.79 19.04
CA ASP A 60 -7.15 7.84 20.02
C ASP A 60 -8.17 6.72 19.73
N LEU A 61 -8.03 5.61 20.45
CA LEU A 61 -8.86 4.43 20.25
C LEU A 61 -10.32 4.64 20.64
N ASP A 62 -10.60 5.53 21.60
CA ASP A 62 -11.97 5.81 22.01
C ASP A 62 -12.68 6.65 20.97
N TYR A 63 -11.99 7.66 20.41
CA TYR A 63 -12.47 8.41 19.27
C TYR A 63 -12.72 7.50 18.06
N CYS A 64 -11.77 6.61 17.74
CA CYS A 64 -11.94 5.68 16.61
C CYS A 64 -13.17 4.78 16.79
N ARG A 65 -13.37 4.20 17.98
CA ARG A 65 -14.55 3.38 18.27
C ARG A 65 -15.85 4.20 18.17
N ALA A 66 -15.88 5.41 18.72
CA ALA A 66 -17.07 6.26 18.72
C ALA A 66 -17.48 6.72 17.32
N ASN A 67 -16.52 6.83 16.39
CA ASN A 67 -16.75 7.32 15.02
C ASN A 67 -16.71 6.21 13.96
N ASN A 68 -16.73 4.93 14.35
CA ASN A 68 -16.65 3.78 13.44
C ASN A 68 -15.41 3.80 12.52
N ILE A 69 -14.27 4.28 13.05
CA ILE A 69 -12.99 4.28 12.36
C ILE A 69 -12.28 2.96 12.66
N GLY A 70 -12.01 2.17 11.62
CA GLY A 70 -11.22 0.95 11.72
C GLY A 70 -9.80 1.24 12.19
N THR A 71 -9.15 0.26 12.84
CA THR A 71 -7.73 0.37 13.21
C THR A 71 -6.98 -0.85 12.71
N VAL A 72 -5.87 -0.63 12.01
CA VAL A 72 -5.05 -1.72 11.45
C VAL A 72 -3.56 -1.39 11.51
N ARG A 73 -2.73 -2.42 11.69
CA ARG A 73 -1.27 -2.33 11.63
C ARG A 73 -0.78 -2.78 10.26
N ARG A 74 0.01 -1.95 9.58
CA ARG A 74 0.61 -2.26 8.27
C ARG A 74 1.80 -3.20 8.41
N ILE A 75 2.08 -3.97 7.36
CA ILE A 75 3.29 -4.82 7.29
C ILE A 75 4.58 -4.02 7.12
N THR A 76 4.47 -2.76 6.72
CA THR A 76 5.56 -1.79 6.52
C THR A 76 5.68 -0.80 7.68
N GLY A 77 6.85 -0.17 7.82
CA GLY A 77 7.09 0.90 8.79
C GLY A 77 6.51 2.26 8.38
N GLY A 78 7.10 3.34 8.91
CA GLY A 78 6.61 4.71 8.72
C GLY A 78 5.59 5.11 9.79
N GLY A 79 5.08 6.34 9.68
CA GLY A 79 4.13 6.91 10.64
C GLY A 79 2.70 6.40 10.45
N ALA A 80 1.84 6.82 11.38
CA ALA A 80 0.41 6.58 11.32
C ALA A 80 -0.24 7.45 10.24
N ILE A 81 -1.21 6.89 9.54
CA ILE A 81 -1.99 7.58 8.50
C ILE A 81 -3.48 7.27 8.66
N TYR A 82 -4.33 8.17 8.20
CA TYR A 82 -5.77 7.96 8.10
C TYR A 82 -6.17 7.88 6.62
N LEU A 83 -6.99 6.88 6.29
CA LEU A 83 -7.54 6.66 4.96
C LEU A 83 -9.05 6.44 5.01
N ASP A 84 -9.77 6.98 4.03
CA ASP A 84 -11.17 6.74 3.73
C ASP A 84 -11.43 6.66 2.21
N GLU A 85 -12.70 6.61 1.81
CA GLU A 85 -13.12 6.46 0.41
C GLU A 85 -12.79 7.70 -0.45
N GLY A 86 -12.49 8.85 0.16
CA GLY A 86 -12.06 10.06 -0.53
C GLY A 86 -10.60 9.98 -1.03
N GLN A 87 -9.86 8.94 -0.64
CA GLN A 87 -8.46 8.75 -0.98
C GLN A 87 -8.27 7.46 -1.80
N ILE A 88 -7.37 7.54 -2.78
CA ILE A 88 -6.93 6.38 -3.57
C ILE A 88 -5.53 6.00 -3.11
N GLY A 89 -5.43 4.82 -2.50
CA GLY A 89 -4.17 4.14 -2.25
C GLY A 89 -3.70 3.39 -3.50
N TRP A 90 -2.39 3.26 -3.64
CA TRP A 90 -1.78 2.41 -4.65
C TRP A 90 -0.50 1.80 -4.13
N GLU A 91 -0.16 0.61 -4.64
CA GLU A 91 1.06 -0.10 -4.30
C GLU A 91 1.63 -0.86 -5.50
N LEU A 92 2.94 -1.15 -5.41
CA LEU A 92 3.69 -1.90 -6.41
C LEU A 92 4.32 -3.12 -5.75
N VAL A 93 4.03 -4.30 -6.28
CA VAL A 93 4.59 -5.58 -5.85
C VAL A 93 5.33 -6.22 -7.01
N PHE A 94 6.66 -6.22 -6.96
CA PHE A 94 7.51 -6.65 -8.07
C PHE A 94 8.89 -7.13 -7.58
N HIS A 95 9.58 -7.90 -8.40
CA HIS A 95 10.99 -8.22 -8.16
C HIS A 95 11.87 -7.01 -8.45
N ARG A 96 12.84 -6.70 -7.57
CA ARG A 96 13.77 -5.56 -7.78
C ARG A 96 14.48 -5.63 -9.14
N ALA A 97 14.82 -6.85 -9.59
CA ALA A 97 15.44 -7.09 -10.88
C ALA A 97 14.58 -6.64 -12.06
N SER A 98 13.25 -6.60 -11.93
CA SER A 98 12.32 -6.18 -12.98
C SER A 98 12.53 -4.73 -13.43
N LEU A 99 13.03 -3.87 -12.53
CA LEU A 99 13.36 -2.48 -12.86
C LEU A 99 14.86 -2.26 -13.07
N GLY A 100 15.70 -3.26 -12.81
CA GLY A 100 17.15 -3.14 -12.93
C GLY A 100 17.79 -2.14 -11.95
N ILE A 101 17.07 -1.76 -10.89
CA ILE A 101 17.54 -0.78 -9.90
C ILE A 101 17.97 -1.50 -8.63
N ALA A 102 19.26 -1.39 -8.28
CA ALA A 102 19.83 -2.07 -7.12
C ALA A 102 19.58 -1.30 -5.81
N ALA A 103 19.69 0.03 -5.84
CA ALA A 103 19.63 0.87 -4.65
C ALA A 103 18.20 1.37 -4.35
N LEU A 104 17.78 1.27 -3.09
CA LEU A 104 16.46 1.70 -2.65
C LEU A 104 16.15 3.19 -2.92
N PRO A 105 17.08 4.14 -2.69
CA PRO A 105 16.81 5.56 -2.95
C PRO A 105 16.55 5.85 -4.43
N ASP A 106 17.29 5.19 -5.32
CA ASP A 106 17.08 5.33 -6.76
C ASP A 106 15.72 4.76 -7.17
N LEU A 107 15.36 3.60 -6.62
CA LEU A 107 14.06 2.98 -6.88
C LEU A 107 12.92 3.90 -6.42
N ALA A 108 13.01 4.45 -5.22
CA ALA A 108 12.02 5.39 -4.71
C ALA A 108 11.90 6.64 -5.59
N ARG A 109 13.02 7.20 -6.05
CA ARG A 109 13.04 8.34 -6.97
C ARG A 109 12.32 8.02 -8.29
N GLU A 110 12.62 6.88 -8.90
CA GLU A 110 11.98 6.48 -10.16
C GLU A 110 10.47 6.27 -10.00
N ILE A 111 10.04 5.63 -8.91
CA ILE A 111 8.62 5.46 -8.59
C ILE A 111 7.92 6.82 -8.42
N CYS A 112 8.53 7.75 -7.66
CA CYS A 112 7.98 9.10 -7.47
C CYS A 112 7.90 9.89 -8.79
N ASN A 113 8.93 9.80 -9.64
CA ASN A 113 8.94 10.45 -10.95
C ASN A 113 7.84 9.89 -11.87
N ALA A 114 7.64 8.57 -11.87
CA ALA A 114 6.59 7.92 -12.63
C ALA A 114 5.20 8.36 -12.15
N ALA A 115 4.96 8.39 -10.84
CA ALA A 115 3.72 8.87 -10.25
C ALA A 115 3.44 10.35 -10.64
N ALA A 116 4.45 11.22 -10.50
CA ALA A 116 4.33 12.63 -10.90
C ALA A 116 4.05 12.78 -12.41
N ALA A 117 4.66 11.95 -13.26
CA ALA A 117 4.41 11.96 -14.70
C ALA A 117 2.99 11.52 -15.07
N GLY A 118 2.42 10.57 -14.33
CA GLY A 118 1.02 10.18 -14.46
C GLY A 118 0.08 11.31 -14.07
N LEU A 119 0.30 11.91 -12.89
CA LEU A 119 -0.53 13.00 -12.36
C LEU A 119 -0.54 14.25 -13.25
N ARG A 120 0.57 14.56 -13.94
CA ARG A 120 0.65 15.69 -14.90
C ARG A 120 -0.29 15.57 -16.11
N LYS A 121 -0.92 14.42 -16.33
CA LYS A 121 -1.84 14.18 -17.46
C LYS A 121 -3.32 14.36 -17.09
N LEU A 122 -3.62 14.60 -15.82
CA LEU A 122 -4.94 14.94 -15.31
C LEU A 122 -5.16 16.46 -15.42
#